data_AF-A0A0F9F0Y3-F1
#
_entry.id   AF-A0A0F9F0Y3-F1
#
_cell.length_a   1.000
_cell.length_b   1.000
_cell.length_c   1.000
_cell.angle_alpha   90.00
_cell.angle_beta   90.00
_cell.angle_gamma   90.00
#
_symmetry.space_group_name_H-M   'P 1'
#
loop_
_entity.id
_entity.type
_entity.pdbx_description
1 polymer ?
#
loop_
_entity_poly.entity_id
_entity_poly.type
_entity_poly.pdbx_seq_one_letter_code
_entity_poly.pdbx_strand_id
1 'polypeptide(L)' 'MGNSAEDKLEKADRLNARATKIRKRDPESARDLDSLARSNRRTAIKQMRRKPPSRKQKDRVVL' A
#
# COMPACT_ATOMS: atom_id res chain seq x y z
N MET A 1 -10.68 5.85 7.92
CA MET A 1 -10.28 4.59 7.25
C MET A 1 -8.88 4.79 6.68
N GLY A 2 -7.93 3.96 7.14
CA GLY A 2 -6.50 4.26 7.13
C GLY A 2 -5.83 4.20 5.75
N ASN A 3 -5.15 5.30 5.40
CA ASN A 3 -4.39 5.46 4.16
C ASN A 3 -2.87 5.39 4.42
N SER A 4 -2.48 4.93 5.61
CA SER A 4 -1.08 4.80 6.00
C SER A 4 -0.40 3.68 5.21
N ALA A 5 0.93 3.69 5.19
CA ALA A 5 1.68 2.61 4.55
C ALA A 5 1.46 1.28 5.28
N GLU A 6 1.34 1.30 6.60
CA GLU A 6 1.10 0.14 7.46
C GLU A 6 -0.24 -0.53 7.14
N ASP A 7 -1.33 0.24 7.05
CA ASP A 7 -2.65 -0.29 6.70
C ASP A 7 -2.65 -0.99 5.33
N LYS A 8 -1.87 -0.45 4.38
CA LYS A 8 -1.74 -1.03 3.04
C LYS A 8 -0.92 -2.31 3.02
N LEU A 9 0.10 -2.42 3.87
CA LEU A 9 0.85 -3.67 4.06
C LEU A 9 -0.04 -4.74 4.70
N GLU A 10 -0.77 -4.39 5.76
CA GLU A 10 -1.69 -5.31 6.43
C GLU A 10 -2.79 -5.81 5.48
N LYS A 11 -3.38 -4.90 4.68
CA LYS A 11 -4.35 -5.27 3.65
C LYS A 11 -3.76 -6.21 2.61
N ALA A 12 -2.50 -6.00 2.20
CA ALA A 12 -1.83 -6.89 1.26
C ALA A 12 -1.63 -8.30 1.85
N ASP A 13 -1.27 -8.40 3.13
CA ASP A 13 -1.05 -9.70 3.79
C ASP A 13 -2.37 -10.47 3.94
N ARG A 14 -3.47 -9.78 4.28
CA ARG A 14 -4.82 -10.39 4.30
C ARG A 14 -5.24 -10.90 2.91
N LEU A 15 -4.95 -10.15 1.85
CA LEU A 15 -5.24 -10.57 0.47
C LEU A 15 -4.42 -11.80 0.06
N ASN A 16 -3.13 -11.84 0.37
CA ASN A 16 -2.27 -13.00 0.12
C ASN A 16 -2.73 -14.25 0.89
N ALA A 17 -3.12 -14.07 2.16
CA ALA A 17 -3.65 -15.17 2.96
C ALA A 17 -4.94 -15.75 2.35
N ARG A 18 -5.82 -14.89 1.85
CA ARG A 18 -7.05 -15.29 1.16
C ARG A 18 -6.76 -15.96 -0.18
N ALA A 19 -5.85 -15.40 -0.98
CA ALA A 19 -5.40 -15.99 -2.24
C ALA A 19 -4.86 -17.41 -2.03
N THR A 20 -4.02 -17.61 -1.02
CA THR A 20 -3.43 -18.92 -0.69
C THR A 20 -4.49 -19.96 -0.34
N LYS A 21 -5.53 -19.57 0.42
CA LYS A 21 -6.64 -20.46 0.78
C LYS A 21 -7.47 -20.88 -0.42
N ILE A 22 -7.72 -19.97 -1.37
CA ILE A 22 -8.58 -20.26 -2.52
C ILE A 22 -7.83 -20.78 -3.73
N ARG A 23 -6.49 -20.68 -3.79
CA ARG A 23 -5.67 -21.03 -4.97
C ARG A 23 -5.94 -22.43 -5.55
N LYS A 24 -6.26 -23.41 -4.70
CA LYS A 24 -6.60 -24.78 -5.15
C LYS A 24 -8.03 -24.90 -5.67
N ARG A 25 -8.96 -24.08 -5.16
CA ARG A 25 -10.39 -24.11 -5.50
C ARG A 25 -10.71 -23.20 -6.68
N ASP A 26 -10.10 -22.03 -6.72
CA ASP A 26 -10.26 -21.00 -7.74
C ASP A 26 -8.90 -20.29 -7.95
N PRO A 27 -8.14 -20.76 -8.95
CA PRO A 27 -6.83 -20.21 -9.26
C PRO A 27 -6.90 -18.82 -9.93
N GLU A 28 -8.00 -18.48 -10.61
CA GLU A 28 -8.15 -17.15 -11.25
C GLU A 28 -8.39 -16.08 -10.20
N SER A 29 -9.38 -16.29 -9.32
CA SER A 29 -9.62 -15.36 -8.20
C SER A 29 -8.40 -15.22 -7.29
N ALA A 30 -7.62 -16.29 -7.09
CA ALA A 30 -6.36 -16.21 -6.35
C ALA A 30 -5.33 -15.29 -7.02
N ARG A 31 -5.22 -15.34 -8.35
CA ARG A 31 -4.30 -14.47 -9.12
C ARG A 31 -4.73 -13.00 -9.04
N ASP A 32 -6.02 -12.72 -9.05
CA ASP A 32 -6.53 -11.36 -8.89
C ASP A 32 -6.22 -10.80 -7.50
N LEU A 33 -6.43 -11.61 -6.46
CA LEU A 33 -6.08 -11.24 -5.08
C LEU A 33 -4.58 -11.03 -4.90
N ASP A 34 -3.74 -11.89 -5.49
CA ASP A 34 -2.27 -11.73 -5.49
C ASP A 34 -1.86 -10.43 -6.20
N SER A 35 -2.52 -10.08 -7.31
CA SER A 35 -2.27 -8.85 -8.06
C SER A 35 -2.64 -7.60 -7.26
N LEU A 36 -3.78 -7.63 -6.57
CA LEU A 36 -4.20 -6.56 -5.65
C LEU A 36 -3.25 -6.40 -4.46
N ALA A 37 -2.78 -7.51 -3.88
CA ALA A 37 -1.80 -7.48 -2.79
C ALA A 37 -0.47 -6.84 -3.23
N ARG A 38 0.02 -7.19 -4.44
CA ARG A 38 1.22 -6.57 -5.03
C ARG A 38 1.05 -5.06 -5.24
N SER A 39 -0.11 -4.62 -5.72
CA SER A 39 -0.42 -3.20 -5.91
C SER A 39 -0.39 -2.43 -4.59
N ASN A 40 -0.99 -2.99 -3.54
CA ASN A 40 -0.99 -2.37 -2.20
C ASN A 40 0.43 -2.26 -1.63
N ARG A 41 1.26 -3.30 -1.73
CA ARG A 41 2.67 -3.26 -1.30
C ARG A 41 3.48 -2.21 -2.05
N ARG A 42 3.35 -2.15 -3.38
CA ARG A 42 4.02 -1.11 -4.19
C ARG A 42 3.63 0.29 -3.73
N THR A 43 2.35 0.51 -3.46
CA THR A 43 1.84 1.81 -3.00
C THR A 43 2.33 2.16 -1.61
N ALA A 44 2.33 1.20 -0.67
CA ALA A 44 2.87 1.36 0.67
C ALA A 44 4.36 1.74 0.64
N ILE A 45 5.16 0.99 -0.12
CA ILE A 45 6.59 1.26 -0.32
C ILE A 45 6.78 2.66 -0.93
N LYS A 46 5.96 3.04 -1.92
CA LYS A 46 6.02 4.38 -2.51
C LYS A 46 5.70 5.47 -1.49
N GLN A 47 4.74 5.26 -0.59
CA GLN A 47 4.45 6.21 0.49
C GLN A 47 5.59 6.29 1.50
N MET A 48 6.17 5.17 1.91
CA MET A 48 7.32 5.16 2.84
C MET A 48 8.56 5.81 2.23
N ARG A 49 8.77 5.65 0.92
CA ARG A 49 9.89 6.27 0.18
C ARG A 49 9.67 7.74 -0.14
N ARG A 50 8.43 8.23 -0.10
CA ARG A 50 8.18 9.66 -0.25
C ARG A 50 8.72 10.36 0.99
N LYS A 51 9.85 11.06 0.83
CA LYS A 51 10.31 12.04 1.82
C LYS A 51 9.12 12.97 2.12
N PRO A 52 8.85 13.30 3.39
CA PRO A 52 7.83 14.29 3.71
C PRO A 52 8.13 15.55 2.89
N PRO A 53 7.11 16.22 2.32
CA PRO A 53 7.35 17.46 1.60
C PRO A 53 8.15 18.36 2.53
N SER A 54 9.36 18.76 2.12
CA SER A 54 10.13 19.73 2.91
C SER A 54 9.19 20.91 3.08
N ARG A 55 8.82 21.23 4.33
CA ARG A 55 8.11 22.46 4.64
C ARG A 55 9.01 23.57 4.11
N LYS A 56 8.76 24.04 2.89
CA LYS A 56 9.35 25.29 2.42
C LYS A 56 8.71 26.33 3.32
N GLN A 57 9.45 26.65 4.37
CA GLN A 57 9.19 27.72 5.31
C GLN A 57 8.92 28.97 4.47
N LYS A 58 7.64 29.29 4.28
CA LYS A 58 7.21 30.58 3.74
C LYS A 58 7.19 31.58 4.89
N ASP A 59 8.30 31.70 5.62
CA ASP A 59 8.55 32.87 6.47
C ASP A 59 9.37 33.84 5.65
N ARG A 60 8.74 34.43 4.63
CA ARG A 60 9.28 35.64 4.00
C ARG A 60 8.64 36.83 4.71
N VAL A 61 9.06 37.06 5.95
CA VAL A 61 8.96 38.37 6.57
C VAL A 61 10.06 39.20 5.93
N VAL A 62 9.70 40.13 5.05
CA VAL A 62 10.56 41.26 4.69
C VAL A 62 9.73 42.50 4.97
N LEU A 63 10.27 43.29 5.89
CA LEU A 63 9.86 44.61 6.34
C LEU A 63 9.53 45.56 5.19
#